data_AF-A0A4U9HFD8-F1
#
_entry.id   AF-A0A4U9HFD8-F1
#
_cell.length_a   1.000
_cell.length_b   1.000
_cell.length_c   1.000
_cell.angle_alpha   90.00
_cell.angle_beta   90.00
_cell.angle_gamma   90.00
#
_symmetry.space_group_name_H-M   'P 1'
#
loop_
_entity.id
_entity.type
_entity.pdbx_description
1 polymer ?
#
loop_
_entity_poly.entity_id
_entity_poly.type
_entity_poly.pdbx_seq_one_letter_code
_entity_poly.pdbx_strand_id
1 'polypeptide(L)'
;MHTQTIFELSQEAERLLQLSLQNLEALSTMPAAMLDNATSALTGETSNVLPLHFSTRGLEAQQSMLNNELRKITRLEMVLAIVGTMKAGKSTTINAIVGTEVLPNRNRPMTALPTLIRHTPGQKEPVLHFSHVAPIDTLIKQMQKKARQLRSRQAGATVRN
;
A
#
# COMPACT_ATOMS: atom_id res chain seq x y z
N MET A 1 28.50 -4.15 -17.09
CA MET A 1 27.64 -4.97 -17.99
C MET A 1 26.18 -4.98 -17.55
N HIS A 2 25.84 -5.16 -16.27
CA HIS A 2 24.43 -5.26 -15.83
C HIS A 2 23.59 -3.98 -15.93
N THR A 3 24.19 -2.79 -15.79
CA THR A 3 23.45 -1.51 -15.84
C THR A 3 22.83 -1.25 -17.21
N GLN A 4 23.53 -1.61 -18.29
CA GLN A 4 23.05 -1.47 -19.66
C GLN A 4 21.80 -2.33 -19.90
N THR A 5 21.85 -3.59 -19.45
CA THR A 5 20.75 -4.54 -19.59
C THR A 5 19.51 -4.11 -18.80
N ILE A 6 19.69 -3.61 -17.58
CA ILE A 6 18.55 -3.11 -16.77
C ILE A 6 17.90 -1.90 -17.45
N PHE A 7 18.71 -0.99 -17.99
CA PHE A 7 18.22 0.18 -18.71
C PHE A 7 17.41 -0.22 -19.96
N GLU A 8 17.96 -1.10 -20.80
CA GLU A 8 17.28 -1.60 -22.00
C GLU A 8 15.96 -2.31 -21.67
N LEU A 9 15.94 -3.14 -20.63
CA LEU A 9 14.72 -3.80 -20.16
C LEU A 9 13.70 -2.79 -19.64
N SER A 10 14.12 -1.74 -18.92
CA SER A 10 13.20 -0.70 -18.45
C SER A 10 12.61 0.10 -19.62
N GLN A 11 13.39 0.39 -20.66
CA GLN A 11 12.92 1.11 -21.85
C GLN A 11 11.87 0.29 -22.61
N GLU A 12 12.11 -1.02 -22.79
CA GLU A 12 11.15 -1.88 -23.47
C GLU A 12 9.88 -2.07 -22.64
N ALA A 13 10.01 -2.23 -21.32
CA ALA A 13 8.86 -2.33 -20.44
C ALA A 13 8.03 -1.03 -20.42
N GLU A 14 8.67 0.14 -20.44
CA GLU A 14 8.00 1.43 -20.59
C GLU A 14 7.21 1.50 -21.89
N ARG A 15 7.84 1.13 -23.01
CA ARG A 15 7.20 1.09 -24.34
C ARG A 15 5.96 0.19 -24.35
N LEU A 16 6.05 -1.01 -23.78
CA LEU A 16 4.93 -1.96 -23.72
C LEU A 16 3.76 -1.43 -22.87
N LEU A 17 4.06 -0.73 -21.78
CA LEU A 17 3.02 -0.10 -20.95
C LEU A 17 2.34 1.05 -21.69
N GLN A 18 3.11 1.89 -22.40
CA GLN A 18 2.57 2.98 -23.22
C GLN A 18 1.65 2.44 -24.33
N LEU A 19 2.09 1.38 -25.02
CA LEU A 19 1.27 0.70 -26.03
C LEU A 19 -0.03 0.13 -25.43
N SER A 20 0.05 -0.51 -24.26
CA SER A 20 -1.14 -1.03 -23.56
C SER A 20 -2.11 0.09 -23.20
N LEU A 21 -1.60 1.26 -22.81
CA LEU A 21 -2.41 2.43 -22.49
C LEU A 21 -3.10 3.02 -23.72
N GLN A 22 -2.39 3.12 -24.85
CA GLN A 22 -2.97 3.54 -26.14
C GLN A 22 -4.08 2.58 -26.60
N ASN A 23 -3.87 1.27 -26.47
CA ASN A 23 -4.89 0.28 -26.80
C ASN A 23 -6.14 0.44 -25.92
N LEU A 24 -5.95 0.71 -24.62
CA LEU A 24 -7.04 0.92 -23.68
C LEU A 24 -7.81 2.21 -23.98
N GLU A 25 -7.12 3.29 -24.35
CA GLU A 25 -7.73 4.55 -24.81
C GLU A 25 -8.54 4.33 -26.09
N ALA A 26 -8.00 3.61 -27.08
CA ALA A 26 -8.71 3.28 -28.30
C ALA A 26 -10.01 2.49 -28.00
N LEU A 27 -9.96 1.52 -27.08
CA LEU A 27 -11.15 0.78 -26.64
C LEU A 27 -12.17 1.66 -25.90
N SER A 28 -11.71 2.66 -25.14
CA SER A 28 -12.61 3.61 -24.46
C SER A 28 -13.36 4.54 -25.42
N THR A 29 -12.79 4.81 -26.60
CA THR A 29 -13.44 5.65 -27.63
C THR A 29 -14.47 4.89 -28.47
N MET A 30 -14.48 3.55 -28.42
CA MET A 30 -15.47 2.74 -29.11
C MET A 30 -16.80 2.74 -28.33
N PRO A 31 -17.97 2.80 -29.01
CA PRO A 31 -19.26 2.90 -28.32
C PRO A 31 -19.51 1.70 -27.41
N ALA A 32 -19.90 1.98 -26.15
CA ALA A 32 -20.20 0.99 -25.10
C ALA A 32 -21.27 -0.07 -25.48
N ALA A 33 -22.04 0.17 -26.54
CA ALA A 33 -23.10 -0.72 -27.01
C ALA A 33 -22.62 -2.11 -27.50
N MET A 34 -21.32 -2.33 -27.72
CA MET A 34 -20.77 -3.64 -28.11
C MET A 34 -20.06 -4.40 -26.98
N LEU A 35 -19.79 -3.76 -25.83
CA LEU A 35 -19.06 -4.38 -24.72
C LEU A 35 -19.95 -5.31 -23.86
N ASP A 36 -21.23 -4.97 -23.69
CA ASP A 36 -22.16 -5.81 -22.91
C ASP A 36 -22.45 -7.15 -23.61
N ASN A 37 -22.46 -7.19 -24.95
CA ASN A 37 -22.77 -8.38 -25.73
C ASN A 37 -21.65 -9.46 -25.71
N ALA A 38 -20.42 -9.09 -25.36
CA ALA A 38 -19.30 -10.05 -25.28
C ALA A 38 -19.30 -10.88 -23.99
N THR A 39 -20.03 -10.45 -22.95
CA THR A 39 -20.10 -11.19 -21.68
C THR A 39 -20.87 -12.52 -21.79
N SER A 40 -21.75 -12.68 -22.78
CA SER A 40 -22.48 -13.93 -22.99
C SER A 40 -21.71 -14.99 -23.79
N ALA A 41 -20.56 -14.66 -24.41
CA ALA A 41 -19.90 -15.53 -25.39
C ALA A 41 -18.67 -16.30 -24.87
N LEU A 42 -18.19 -16.05 -23.65
CA LEU A 42 -16.88 -16.56 -23.17
C LEU A 42 -16.93 -17.33 -21.84
N THR A 43 -18.11 -17.79 -21.38
CA THR A 43 -18.25 -18.59 -20.15
C THR A 43 -17.69 -20.02 -20.23
N GLY A 44 -17.05 -20.38 -21.35
CA GLY A 44 -16.35 -21.65 -21.49
C GLY A 44 -14.87 -21.41 -21.79
N GLU A 45 -14.04 -21.32 -20.76
CA GLU A 45 -12.79 -22.08 -20.60
C GLU A 45 -11.85 -21.47 -19.54
N THR A 46 -11.28 -22.38 -18.76
CA THR A 46 -10.48 -22.16 -17.55
C THR A 46 -9.15 -21.47 -17.86
N SER A 47 -8.99 -20.21 -17.48
CA SER A 47 -7.67 -19.63 -17.26
C SER A 47 -7.71 -18.74 -16.01
N ASN A 48 -6.71 -18.88 -15.14
CA ASN A 48 -6.53 -18.10 -13.90
C ASN A 48 -6.22 -16.61 -14.16
N VAL A 49 -6.61 -16.08 -15.31
CA VAL A 49 -6.51 -14.67 -15.66
C VAL A 49 -7.79 -14.02 -15.17
N LEU A 50 -7.67 -13.01 -14.30
CA LEU A 50 -8.79 -12.17 -13.87
C LEU A 50 -9.66 -11.83 -15.09
N PRO A 51 -10.97 -12.13 -15.07
CA PRO A 51 -11.83 -11.81 -16.20
C PRO A 51 -11.72 -10.31 -16.44
N LEU A 52 -11.30 -9.93 -17.66
CA LEU A 52 -11.41 -8.56 -18.13
C LEU A 52 -12.91 -8.24 -18.16
N HIS A 53 -13.43 -7.74 -17.06
CA HIS A 53 -14.74 -7.12 -17.05
C HIS A 53 -14.60 -5.84 -17.88
N PHE A 54 -14.93 -5.94 -19.17
CA PHE A 54 -15.11 -4.83 -20.11
C PHE A 54 -16.33 -3.99 -19.68
N SER A 55 -16.27 -3.49 -18.46
CA SER A 55 -17.16 -2.50 -17.88
C SER A 55 -16.39 -1.19 -17.83
N THR A 56 -17.09 -0.07 -17.91
CA THR A 56 -16.47 1.27 -17.77
C THR A 56 -15.59 1.37 -16.51
N ARG A 57 -16.06 0.83 -15.38
CA ARG A 57 -15.30 0.74 -14.12
C ARG A 57 -14.06 -0.15 -14.22
N GLY A 58 -14.13 -1.25 -14.96
CA GLY A 58 -13.00 -2.14 -15.20
C GLY A 58 -11.90 -1.47 -16.03
N LEU A 59 -12.29 -0.71 -17.05
CA LEU A 59 -11.36 0.07 -17.89
C LEU A 59 -10.64 1.16 -17.08
N GLU A 60 -11.37 1.91 -16.25
CA GLU A 60 -10.77 2.92 -15.37
C GLU A 60 -9.77 2.32 -14.38
N ALA A 61 -10.12 1.17 -13.78
CA ALA A 61 -9.23 0.46 -12.87
C ALA A 61 -7.96 -0.05 -13.59
N GLN A 62 -8.09 -0.57 -14.81
CA GLN A 62 -6.97 -0.99 -15.66
C GLN A 62 -6.07 0.20 -16.02
N GLN A 63 -6.64 1.33 -16.41
CA GLN A 63 -5.89 2.54 -16.73
C GLN A 63 -5.11 3.06 -15.52
N SER A 64 -5.74 3.06 -14.34
CA SER A 64 -5.09 3.42 -13.08
C SER A 64 -3.92 2.48 -12.74
N MET A 65 -4.11 1.17 -12.94
CA MET A 65 -3.06 0.17 -12.74
C MET A 65 -1.88 0.38 -13.70
N LEU A 66 -2.12 0.55 -15.00
CA LEU A 66 -1.05 0.77 -15.99
C LEU A 66 -0.26 2.05 -15.70
N ASN A 67 -0.94 3.15 -15.38
CA ASN A 67 -0.28 4.40 -14.97
C ASN A 67 0.57 4.21 -13.70
N ASN A 68 0.11 3.38 -12.77
CA ASN A 68 0.85 3.06 -11.56
C ASN A 68 2.13 2.25 -11.88
N GLU A 69 2.06 1.25 -12.76
CA GLU A 69 3.25 0.50 -13.20
C GLU A 69 4.22 1.37 -13.99
N LEU A 70 3.73 2.24 -14.88
CA LEU A 70 4.56 3.18 -15.64
C LEU A 70 5.36 4.09 -14.70
N ARG A 71 4.69 4.61 -13.67
CA ARG A 71 5.34 5.42 -12.62
C ARG A 71 6.42 4.63 -11.87
N LYS A 72 6.20 3.35 -11.59
CA LYS A 72 7.19 2.53 -10.89
C LYS A 72 8.43 2.29 -11.73
N ILE A 73 8.27 1.98 -13.02
CA ILE A 73 9.40 1.75 -13.93
C ILE A 73 10.21 3.03 -14.11
N THR A 74 9.56 4.14 -14.42
CA THR A 74 10.23 5.45 -14.63
C THR A 74 10.99 5.95 -13.39
N ARG A 75 10.51 5.62 -12.19
CA ARG A 75 11.16 5.98 -10.92
C ARG A 75 12.03 4.88 -10.32
N LEU A 76 12.15 3.74 -10.99
CA LEU A 76 12.83 2.55 -10.47
C LEU A 76 12.31 2.14 -9.07
N GLU A 77 11.01 2.30 -8.83
CA GLU A 77 10.35 1.91 -7.58
C GLU A 77 10.12 0.39 -7.57
N MET A 78 10.70 -0.29 -6.57
CA MET A 78 10.45 -1.69 -6.29
C MET A 78 9.50 -1.85 -5.10
N VAL A 79 8.55 -2.77 -5.21
CA VAL A 79 7.68 -3.16 -4.09
C VAL A 79 8.09 -4.55 -3.61
N LEU A 80 8.56 -4.64 -2.36
CA LEU A 80 8.93 -5.89 -1.72
C LEU A 80 7.90 -6.24 -0.63
N ALA A 81 7.22 -7.38 -0.79
CA ALA A 81 6.32 -7.92 0.22
C ALA A 81 7.08 -8.88 1.14
N ILE A 82 7.11 -8.58 2.46
CA ILE A 82 7.73 -9.43 3.47
C ILE A 82 6.64 -10.04 4.35
N VAL A 83 6.46 -11.35 4.24
CA VAL A 83 5.43 -12.11 4.97
C VAL A 83 6.10 -13.17 5.85
N GLY A 84 5.48 -13.50 6.97
CA GLY A 84 5.97 -14.54 7.86
C GLY A 84 5.34 -14.46 9.24
N THR A 85 5.49 -15.52 10.01
CA THR A 85 4.96 -15.61 11.38
C THR A 85 5.61 -14.57 12.31
N MET A 86 4.98 -14.34 13.46
CA MET A 86 5.50 -13.43 14.47
C MET A 86 6.90 -13.88 14.92
N LYS A 87 7.82 -12.94 15.17
CA LYS A 87 9.23 -13.20 15.57
C LYS A 87 10.13 -13.88 14.52
N ALA A 88 9.69 -14.02 13.27
CA ALA A 88 10.54 -14.52 12.17
C ALA A 88 11.66 -13.55 11.73
N GLY A 89 11.91 -12.45 12.44
CA GLY A 89 12.95 -11.48 12.09
C GLY A 89 12.57 -10.45 11.01
N LYS A 90 11.30 -10.38 10.57
CA LYS A 90 10.85 -9.47 9.50
C LYS A 90 11.25 -8.01 9.73
N SER A 91 10.98 -7.46 10.91
CA SER A 91 11.35 -6.07 11.25
C SER A 91 12.88 -5.89 11.27
N THR A 92 13.62 -6.91 11.73
CA THR A 92 15.09 -6.91 11.69
C THR A 92 15.61 -6.85 10.25
N THR A 93 15.06 -7.67 9.35
CA THR A 93 15.45 -7.67 7.94
C THR A 93 15.14 -6.35 7.26
N ILE A 94 13.98 -5.75 7.55
CA ILE A 94 13.60 -4.43 7.04
C ILE A 94 14.59 -3.36 7.51
N ASN A 95 14.87 -3.29 8.81
CA ASN A 95 15.81 -2.32 9.36
C ASN A 95 17.22 -2.50 8.78
N ALA A 96 17.64 -3.75 8.52
CA ALA A 96 18.92 -4.04 7.87
C ALA A 96 18.96 -3.55 6.42
N ILE A 97 17.87 -3.71 5.65
CA ILE A 97 17.75 -3.19 4.28
C ILE A 97 17.76 -1.67 4.26
N VAL A 98 17.04 -1.02 5.19
CA VAL A 98 16.97 0.44 5.30
C VAL A 98 18.27 1.03 5.87
N GLY A 99 19.04 0.24 6.62
CA GLY A 99 20.27 0.67 7.30
C GLY A 99 20.01 1.48 8.58
N THR A 100 18.76 1.61 9.03
CA THR A 100 18.38 2.33 10.25
C THR A 100 17.21 1.64 10.96
N GLU A 101 17.08 1.85 12.28
CA GLU A 101 16.02 1.25 13.08
C GLU A 101 14.68 1.97 12.91
N VAL A 102 14.02 1.76 11.77
CA VAL A 102 12.71 2.38 11.47
C VAL A 102 11.54 1.64 12.11
N LEU A 103 11.62 0.31 12.23
CA LEU A 103 10.60 -0.52 12.87
C LEU A 103 11.04 -0.99 14.26
N PRO A 104 10.13 -1.05 15.24
CA PRO A 104 10.45 -1.60 16.55
C PRO A 104 10.79 -3.09 16.44
N ASN A 105 11.91 -3.48 17.05
CA ASN A 105 12.39 -4.87 17.09
C ASN A 105 12.56 -5.32 18.54
N ARG A 106 11.64 -6.14 19.05
CA ARG A 106 11.70 -6.77 20.39
C ARG A 106 11.19 -8.20 20.32
N ASN A 107 11.50 -9.01 21.33
CA ASN A 107 10.97 -10.37 21.51
C ASN A 107 9.46 -10.44 21.85
N ARG A 108 8.70 -9.38 21.60
CA ARG A 108 7.23 -9.34 21.71
C ARG A 108 6.63 -9.06 20.33
N PRO A 109 5.36 -9.43 20.08
CA PRO A 109 4.61 -8.92 18.94
C PRO A 109 4.75 -7.39 18.80
N MET A 110 5.35 -6.91 17.70
CA MET A 110 5.60 -5.49 17.48
C MET A 110 4.80 -4.91 16.30
N THR A 111 4.26 -5.75 15.42
CA THR A 111 3.55 -5.31 14.21
C THR A 111 2.24 -6.06 14.09
N ALA A 112 1.13 -5.40 14.43
CA ALA A 112 -0.23 -5.94 14.31
C ALA A 112 -0.95 -5.46 13.05
N LEU A 113 -0.51 -4.34 12.48
CA LEU A 113 -1.12 -3.72 11.30
C LEU A 113 -0.20 -3.89 10.09
N PRO A 114 -0.76 -4.14 8.88
CA PRO A 114 -0.01 -4.02 7.64
C PRO A 114 0.67 -2.65 7.58
N THR A 115 1.99 -2.64 7.50
CA THR A 115 2.79 -1.41 7.55
C THR A 115 3.48 -1.23 6.21
N LEU A 116 3.18 -0.12 5.53
CA LEU A 116 3.85 0.27 4.30
C LEU A 116 5.04 1.15 4.64
N ILE A 117 6.23 0.80 4.15
CA ILE A 117 7.43 1.63 4.25
C ILE A 117 7.76 2.12 2.85
N ARG A 118 7.95 3.44 2.72
CA ARG A 118 8.30 4.09 1.45
C ARG A 118 9.50 5.01 1.67
N HIS A 119 10.51 4.84 0.83
CA HIS A 119 11.58 5.81 0.72
C HIS A 119 11.11 7.02 -0.09
N THR A 120 11.30 8.22 0.43
CA THR A 120 10.95 9.48 -0.23
C THR A 120 12.23 10.31 -0.39
N PRO A 121 12.61 10.72 -1.62
CA PRO A 121 13.79 11.55 -1.82
C PRO A 121 13.76 12.81 -0.96
N GLY A 122 14.85 13.07 -0.23
CA GLY A 122 14.97 14.23 0.68
C GLY A 122 14.44 14.01 2.10
N GLN A 123 13.73 12.90 2.37
CA GLN A 123 13.25 12.55 3.71
C GLN A 123 14.37 11.88 4.51
N LYS A 124 15.01 12.59 5.45
CA LYS A 124 16.07 12.03 6.31
C LYS A 124 15.54 11.31 7.54
N GLU A 125 14.46 11.81 8.11
CA GLU A 125 13.83 11.24 9.31
C GLU A 125 12.52 10.53 8.95
N PRO A 126 12.21 9.37 9.55
CA PRO A 126 10.99 8.63 9.28
C PRO A 126 9.76 9.40 9.78
N VAL A 127 8.78 9.61 8.90
CA VAL A 127 7.49 10.21 9.26
C VAL A 127 6.43 9.12 9.28
N LEU A 128 5.76 8.98 10.42
CA LEU A 128 4.65 8.07 10.57
C LEU A 128 3.35 8.73 10.09
N HIS A 129 2.81 8.24 8.98
CA HIS A 129 1.47 8.60 8.52
C HIS A 129 0.46 7.56 8.99
N PHE A 130 -0.52 8.01 9.77
CA PHE A 130 -1.60 7.15 10.26
C PHE A 130 -2.93 7.74 9.81
N SER A 131 -3.57 7.17 8.79
CA SER A 131 -4.76 7.78 8.16
C SER A 131 -5.99 7.79 9.07
N HIS A 132 -6.08 6.84 10.02
CA HIS A 132 -7.24 6.64 10.88
C HIS A 132 -6.90 6.91 12.35
N VAL A 133 -6.44 8.13 12.69
CA VAL A 133 -6.03 8.49 14.07
C VAL A 133 -7.22 8.67 15.03
N ALA A 134 -8.41 8.99 14.51
CA ALA A 134 -9.56 9.38 15.32
C ALA A 134 -9.91 8.42 16.50
N PRO A 135 -9.85 7.09 16.35
CA PRO A 135 -10.09 6.17 17.47
C PRO A 135 -9.04 6.31 18.60
N ILE A 136 -7.78 6.52 18.24
CA ILE A 136 -6.67 6.70 19.20
C ILE A 136 -6.86 8.00 19.97
N ASP A 137 -7.16 9.10 19.28
CA ASP A 137 -7.40 10.40 19.91
C ASP A 137 -8.58 10.35 20.87
N THR A 138 -9.64 9.65 20.47
CA THR A 138 -10.83 9.45 21.32
C THR A 138 -10.46 8.67 22.58
N LEU A 139 -9.72 7.58 22.45
CA LEU A 139 -9.25 6.78 23.58
C LEU A 139 -8.35 7.59 24.52
N ILE A 140 -7.39 8.35 23.97
CA ILE A 140 -6.49 9.19 24.77
C ILE A 140 -7.30 10.22 25.58
N LYS A 141 -8.27 10.89 24.96
CA LYS A 141 -9.16 11.85 25.65
C LYS A 141 -9.95 11.18 26.78
N GLN A 142 -10.49 9.98 26.53
CA GLN A 142 -11.21 9.22 27.55
C GLN A 142 -10.31 8.82 28.72
N MET A 143 -9.09 8.33 28.43
CA MET A 143 -8.11 7.96 29.45
C MET A 143 -7.67 9.15 30.28
N GLN A 144 -7.40 10.30 29.66
CA GLN A 144 -7.06 11.55 30.36
C GLN A 144 -8.19 12.01 31.29
N LYS A 145 -9.45 11.95 30.84
CA LYS A 145 -10.62 12.28 31.66
C LYS A 145 -10.71 11.37 32.89
N LYS A 146 -10.56 10.06 32.71
CA LYS A 146 -10.62 9.09 33.79
C LYS A 146 -9.44 9.23 34.76
N ALA A 147 -8.24 9.51 34.27
CA ALA A 147 -7.05 9.76 35.09
C ALA A 147 -7.22 11.00 35.99
N ARG A 148 -7.82 12.09 35.46
CA ARG A 148 -8.14 13.29 36.25
C ARG A 148 -9.15 13.00 37.37
N GLN A 149 -10.19 12.23 37.08
CA GLN A 149 -11.21 11.82 38.06
C GLN A 149 -10.64 10.93 39.18
N LEU A 150 -9.69 10.05 38.86
CA LEU A 150 -9.02 9.22 39.85
C LEU A 150 -8.10 10.04 40.77
N ARG A 151 -7.37 11.02 40.20
CA ARG A 151 -6.52 11.93 40.98
C ARG A 151 -7.34 12.82 41.93
N SER A 152 -8.49 13.33 41.49
CA SER A 152 -9.37 14.14 42.36
C SER A 152 -9.98 13.32 43.51
N ARG A 153 -10.24 12.02 43.30
CA ARG A 153 -10.71 11.11 44.37
C ARG A 153 -9.63 10.79 45.40
N GLN A 154 -8.36 10.66 44.98
CA GLN A 154 -7.23 10.41 45.90
C GLN A 154 -6.87 11.65 46.73
N ALA A 155 -6.98 12.86 46.15
CA ALA A 155 -6.76 14.12 46.88
C ALA A 155 -7.83 14.34 47.97
N GLY A 156 -9.10 13.98 47.71
CA GLY A 156 -10.17 14.08 48.71
C GLY A 156 -10.10 13.06 49.85
N ALA A 157 -9.39 11.94 49.67
CA ALA A 157 -9.23 10.90 50.70
C ALA A 157 -8.08 11.18 51.67
N THR A 158 -7.08 11.96 51.28
CA THR A 158 -5.89 12.26 52.12
C THR A 158 -6.17 13.36 53.16
N VAL A 159 -7.19 14.20 52.96
CA VAL A 159 -7.53 15.33 53.84
C VAL A 159 -8.50 14.92 54.98
N ARG A 160 -8.89 13.64 55.07
CA ARG A 160 -9.88 13.14 56.04
C ARG A 160 -9.31 12.25 57.15
N ASN A 161 -7.99 12.17 57.31
CA ASN A 161 -7.34 11.55 58.47
C ASN A 161 -6.57 12.60 59.28
#